data_AF-A0A151EDQ0-F1
#
_entry.id   AF-A0A151EDQ0-F1
#
_cell.length_a   1.000
_cell.length_b   1.000
_cell.length_c   1.000
_cell.angle_alpha   90.00
_cell.angle_beta   90.00
_cell.angle_gamma   90.00
#
_symmetry.space_group_name_H-M   'P 1'
#
loop_
_entity.id
_entity.type
_entity.pdbx_description
1 polymer ?
#
loop_
_entity_poly.entity_id
_entity_poly.type
_entity_poly.pdbx_seq_one_letter_code
_entity_poly.pdbx_strand_id
1 'polypeptide(L)'
;MEITLDIRKSLEENAGVYFEKAKKDKKKLEGAKKVVEKYKHKLSSLKEEKVEKQVVVKKKVKKEWYEKFRWFISSDGFLVIGGRDATTNEIVIKKYAEKNDLVFHTDMSGSPFVVIKNKKGEEISKSTINEAATFTAVFSRAWKQGMATLAVFSVKPEQVSKTPKPGEYLPKGAFMIYGNTTYYNPEMKYAIGIYQDKIMGGPLSAVKKNCKDFVEIMQGNQKLSDIAKLIKKKIGGELDDILRALPAGSKVKK
;
A
#
# COMPACT_ATOMS: atom_id res chain seq x y z
N MET A 1 -67.00 19.30 -6.20
CA MET A 1 -66.35 18.03 -6.61
C MET A 1 -67.27 17.40 -7.62
N GLU A 2 -66.85 17.35 -8.88
CA GLU A 2 -67.63 16.73 -9.95
C GLU A 2 -67.23 15.26 -10.06
N ILE A 3 -68.22 14.37 -10.15
CA ILE A 3 -68.01 12.92 -10.19
C ILE A 3 -68.65 12.40 -11.48
N THR A 4 -67.85 11.79 -12.33
CA THR A 4 -68.31 11.16 -13.58
C THR A 4 -68.94 9.81 -13.30
N LEU A 5 -70.21 9.63 -13.61
CA LEU A 5 -70.93 8.35 -13.44
C LEU A 5 -71.10 7.67 -14.80
N ASP A 6 -70.94 6.36 -14.84
CA ASP A 6 -71.27 5.57 -16.03
C ASP A 6 -72.77 5.26 -16.00
N ILE A 7 -73.51 5.82 -16.95
CA ILE A 7 -74.96 5.64 -17.10
C ILE A 7 -75.37 4.17 -17.37
N ARG A 8 -74.42 3.31 -17.76
CA ARG A 8 -74.66 1.87 -18.00
C ARG A 8 -74.57 1.01 -16.73
N LYS A 9 -74.24 1.62 -15.58
CA LYS A 9 -74.03 0.93 -14.31
C LYS A 9 -75.01 1.43 -13.26
N SER A 10 -75.32 0.58 -12.28
CA SER A 10 -76.14 1.01 -11.14
C SER A 10 -75.41 2.07 -10.31
N LEU A 11 -76.17 2.77 -9.47
CA LEU A 11 -75.60 3.77 -8.56
C LEU A 11 -74.58 3.12 -7.59
N GLU A 12 -74.90 1.92 -7.11
CA GLU A 12 -74.04 1.12 -6.23
C GLU A 12 -72.77 0.65 -6.94
N GLU A 13 -72.88 0.23 -8.21
CA GLU A 13 -71.73 -0.20 -9.01
C GLU A 13 -70.76 0.96 -9.27
N ASN A 14 -71.30 2.15 -9.60
CA ASN A 14 -70.48 3.36 -9.75
C ASN A 14 -69.78 3.72 -8.44
N ALA A 15 -70.49 3.70 -7.30
CA ALA A 15 -69.90 3.94 -5.99
C ALA A 15 -68.79 2.92 -5.66
N GLY A 16 -69.00 1.64 -5.99
CA GLY A 16 -68.01 0.57 -5.81
C GLY A 16 -66.71 0.79 -6.58
N VAL A 17 -66.80 1.29 -7.83
CA VAL A 17 -65.61 1.63 -8.64
C VAL A 17 -64.76 2.72 -7.98
N TYR A 18 -65.39 3.78 -7.48
CA TYR A 18 -64.69 4.86 -6.78
C TYR A 18 -64.09 4.40 -5.45
N PHE A 19 -64.79 3.55 -4.73
CA PHE A 19 -64.29 2.96 -3.48
C PHE A 19 -63.05 2.09 -3.71
N GLU A 20 -63.09 1.21 -4.70
CA GLU A 20 -61.94 0.35 -5.06
C GLU A 20 -60.75 1.16 -5.58
N LYS A 21 -61.01 2.24 -6.34
CA LYS A 21 -59.96 3.18 -6.77
C LYS A 21 -59.31 3.87 -5.58
N ALA A 22 -60.11 4.43 -4.67
CA ALA A 22 -59.60 5.07 -3.46
C ALA A 22 -58.79 4.11 -2.57
N LYS A 23 -59.23 2.85 -2.45
CA LYS A 23 -58.52 1.80 -1.71
C LYS A 23 -57.16 1.45 -2.35
N LYS A 24 -57.11 1.33 -3.68
CA LYS A 24 -55.85 1.11 -4.43
C LYS A 24 -54.89 2.30 -4.28
N ASP A 25 -55.40 3.51 -4.38
CA ASP A 25 -54.59 4.72 -4.28
C ASP A 25 -54.03 4.89 -2.85
N LYS A 26 -54.83 4.58 -1.81
CA LYS A 26 -54.37 4.56 -0.41
C LYS A 26 -53.21 3.57 -0.21
N LYS A 27 -53.31 2.35 -0.77
CA LYS A 27 -52.26 1.33 -0.69
C LYS A 27 -50.98 1.76 -1.41
N LYS A 28 -51.08 2.43 -2.57
CA LYS A 28 -49.93 3.02 -3.28
C LYS A 28 -49.27 4.13 -2.46
N LEU A 29 -50.06 4.97 -1.80
CA LEU A 29 -49.60 6.06 -0.95
C LEU A 29 -48.79 5.56 0.26
N GLU A 30 -49.25 4.50 0.92
CA GLU A 30 -48.50 3.83 1.99
C GLU A 30 -47.18 3.23 1.51
N GLY A 31 -47.18 2.59 0.34
CA GLY A 31 -45.96 2.08 -0.30
C GLY A 31 -44.94 3.19 -0.57
N ALA A 32 -45.39 4.30 -1.16
CA ALA A 32 -44.55 5.47 -1.45
C ALA A 32 -43.97 6.09 -0.17
N LYS A 33 -44.75 6.20 0.91
CA LYS A 33 -44.28 6.72 2.21
C LYS A 33 -43.14 5.88 2.78
N LYS A 34 -43.27 4.55 2.79
CA LYS A 34 -42.21 3.64 3.27
C LYS A 34 -40.92 3.77 2.47
N VAL A 35 -41.02 3.97 1.15
CA VAL A 35 -39.86 4.19 0.29
C VAL A 35 -39.18 5.51 0.65
N VAL A 36 -39.92 6.60 0.78
CA VAL A 36 -39.39 7.91 1.17
C VAL A 36 -38.68 7.84 2.53
N GLU A 37 -39.25 7.14 3.50
CA GLU A 37 -38.67 6.97 4.82
C GLU A 37 -37.35 6.17 4.79
N LYS A 38 -37.31 5.08 4.01
CA LYS A 38 -36.08 4.31 3.77
C LYS A 38 -34.99 5.16 3.11
N TYR A 39 -35.32 6.00 2.15
CA TYR A 39 -34.35 6.89 1.50
C TYR A 39 -33.90 8.03 2.42
N LYS A 40 -34.78 8.60 3.24
CA LYS A 40 -34.41 9.59 4.27
C LYS A 40 -33.41 9.02 5.26
N HIS A 41 -33.66 7.82 5.78
CA HIS A 41 -32.76 7.15 6.72
C HIS A 41 -31.42 6.76 6.08
N LYS A 42 -31.41 6.45 4.78
CA LYS A 42 -30.17 6.21 4.03
C LYS A 42 -29.40 7.53 3.79
N LEU A 43 -30.10 8.64 3.56
CA LEU A 43 -29.49 9.95 3.40
C LEU A 43 -28.87 10.49 4.69
N SER A 44 -29.47 10.24 5.85
CA SER A 44 -28.91 10.63 7.14
C SER A 44 -27.63 9.86 7.45
N SER A 45 -27.62 8.52 7.28
CA SER A 45 -26.41 7.72 7.52
C SER A 45 -25.27 8.07 6.55
N LEU A 46 -25.56 8.36 5.28
CA LEU A 46 -24.55 8.85 4.35
C LEU A 46 -24.02 10.25 4.69
N LYS A 47 -24.85 11.12 5.28
CA LYS A 47 -24.42 12.44 5.74
C LYS A 47 -23.51 12.32 6.96
N GLU A 48 -23.86 11.48 7.94
CA GLU A 48 -23.02 11.20 9.11
C GLU A 48 -21.66 10.62 8.70
N GLU A 49 -21.63 9.64 7.78
CA GLU A 49 -20.37 9.13 7.21
C GLU A 49 -19.55 10.22 6.49
N LYS A 50 -20.21 11.13 5.77
CA LYS A 50 -19.53 12.22 5.05
C LYS A 50 -18.99 13.26 6.02
N VAL A 51 -19.71 13.58 7.09
CA VAL A 51 -19.25 14.52 8.12
C VAL A 51 -18.05 13.92 8.86
N GLU A 52 -18.09 12.65 9.27
CA GLU A 52 -16.92 11.96 9.84
C GLU A 52 -15.71 11.95 8.89
N LYS A 53 -15.93 11.74 7.58
CA LYS A 53 -14.86 11.81 6.57
C LYS A 53 -14.35 13.23 6.31
N GLN A 54 -15.17 14.26 6.52
CA GLN A 54 -14.82 15.67 6.30
C GLN A 54 -14.14 16.33 7.50
N VAL A 55 -14.38 15.89 8.75
CA VAL A 55 -13.69 16.44 9.93
C VAL A 55 -12.19 16.04 9.95
N VAL A 56 -11.78 14.99 9.24
CA VAL A 56 -10.37 14.65 9.04
C VAL A 56 -9.81 15.39 7.81
N VAL A 57 -9.81 16.73 7.87
CA VAL A 57 -9.01 17.55 6.95
C VAL A 57 -7.55 17.29 7.28
N LYS A 58 -6.98 16.25 6.68
CA LYS A 58 -5.55 15.94 6.78
C LYS A 58 -4.77 17.18 6.35
N LYS A 59 -4.00 17.75 7.27
CA LYS A 59 -2.84 18.58 6.93
C LYS A 59 -2.12 17.85 5.78
N LYS A 60 -2.06 18.47 4.60
CA LYS A 60 -1.28 17.94 3.47
C LYS A 60 0.18 17.93 3.92
N VAL A 61 0.62 16.83 4.51
CA VAL A 61 2.02 16.59 4.84
C VAL A 61 2.79 16.71 3.52
N LYS A 62 3.85 17.53 3.50
CA LYS A 62 4.71 17.65 2.34
C LYS A 62 5.30 16.27 2.07
N LYS A 63 5.03 15.75 0.86
CA LYS A 63 5.57 14.47 0.40
C LYS A 63 7.03 14.67 0.04
N GLU A 64 7.89 13.87 0.64
CA GLU A 64 9.29 13.81 0.28
C GLU A 64 9.46 13.08 -1.05
N TRP A 65 10.53 13.42 -1.77
CA TRP A 65 10.79 12.89 -3.11
C TRP A 65 10.95 11.36 -3.12
N TYR A 66 11.37 10.75 -2.00
CA TYR A 66 11.62 9.32 -1.86
C TYR A 66 10.35 8.50 -1.60
N GLU A 67 9.23 9.13 -1.22
CA GLU A 67 7.97 8.43 -0.88
C GLU A 67 7.32 7.72 -2.08
N LYS A 68 7.78 8.03 -3.31
CA LYS A 68 7.41 7.29 -4.51
C LYS A 68 8.07 5.90 -4.60
N PHE A 69 9.13 5.66 -3.84
CA PHE A 69 9.84 4.39 -3.74
C PHE A 69 9.45 3.64 -2.47
N ARG A 70 9.91 2.40 -2.32
CA ARG A 70 9.98 1.77 -0.99
C ARG A 70 11.11 2.45 -0.24
N TRP A 71 10.93 2.76 1.03
CA TRP A 71 11.94 3.50 1.78
C TRP A 71 11.86 3.19 3.27
N PHE A 72 13.00 3.34 3.93
CA PHE A 72 13.09 3.41 5.38
C PHE A 72 14.31 4.25 5.79
N ILE A 73 14.34 4.67 7.05
CA ILE A 73 15.52 5.24 7.68
C ILE A 73 16.19 4.13 8.49
N SER A 74 17.48 3.90 8.26
CA SER A 74 18.25 2.89 8.99
C SER A 74 18.33 3.22 10.47
N SER A 75 18.76 2.25 11.28
CA SER A 75 19.01 2.50 12.69
C SER A 75 20.06 3.61 12.92
N ASP A 76 20.96 3.85 11.97
CA ASP A 76 22.01 4.87 12.08
C ASP A 76 21.67 6.17 11.32
N GLY A 77 20.42 6.31 10.85
CA GLY A 77 19.92 7.55 10.25
C GLY A 77 20.13 7.67 8.74
N PHE A 78 20.62 6.62 8.07
CA PHE A 78 20.77 6.63 6.61
C PHE A 78 19.42 6.42 5.93
N LEU A 79 19.14 7.21 4.90
CA LEU A 79 17.98 6.97 4.03
C LEU A 79 18.28 5.78 3.11
N VAL A 80 17.41 4.78 3.11
CA VAL A 80 17.47 3.64 2.19
C VAL A 80 16.24 3.66 1.30
N ILE A 81 16.44 3.57 -0.01
CA ILE A 81 15.35 3.55 -1.01
C ILE A 81 15.42 2.29 -1.86
N GLY A 82 14.28 1.79 -2.31
CA GLY A 82 14.18 0.61 -3.17
C GLY A 82 13.07 0.74 -4.20
N GLY A 83 13.33 0.25 -5.42
CA GLY A 83 12.31 0.26 -6.47
C GLY A 83 11.14 -0.67 -6.15
N ARG A 84 9.98 -0.33 -6.72
CA ARG A 84 8.72 -1.08 -6.57
C ARG A 84 8.49 -2.05 -7.73
N ASP A 85 9.01 -1.71 -8.89
CA ASP A 85 8.86 -2.39 -10.18
C ASP A 85 10.09 -2.11 -11.07
N ALA A 86 10.12 -2.70 -12.26
CA ALA A 86 11.22 -2.55 -13.20
C ALA A 86 11.48 -1.08 -13.59
N THR A 87 10.44 -0.26 -13.74
CA THR A 87 10.59 1.15 -14.14
C THR A 87 11.19 1.98 -13.02
N THR A 88 10.70 1.80 -11.80
CA THR A 88 11.20 2.49 -10.61
C THR A 88 12.60 2.00 -10.21
N ASN A 89 12.93 0.72 -10.41
CA ASN A 89 14.31 0.22 -10.28
C ASN A 89 15.27 0.99 -11.18
N GLU A 90 14.91 1.18 -12.46
CA GLU A 90 15.75 1.95 -13.37
C GLU A 90 15.92 3.40 -12.93
N ILE A 91 14.85 4.02 -12.41
CA ILE A 91 14.90 5.38 -11.90
C ILE A 91 15.81 5.46 -10.68
N VAL A 92 15.72 4.51 -9.74
CA VAL A 92 16.57 4.46 -8.54
C VAL A 92 18.04 4.42 -8.94
N ILE A 93 18.42 3.50 -9.83
CA ILE A 93 19.82 3.36 -10.26
C ILE A 93 20.29 4.57 -11.08
N LYS A 94 19.53 4.98 -12.10
CA LYS A 94 20.02 6.01 -13.04
C LYS A 94 19.97 7.43 -12.50
N LYS A 95 18.98 7.75 -11.65
CA LYS A 95 18.75 9.13 -11.20
C LYS A 95 19.11 9.36 -9.74
N TYR A 96 19.15 8.30 -8.93
CA TYR A 96 19.29 8.44 -7.48
C TYR A 96 20.46 7.67 -6.88
N ALA A 97 21.17 6.82 -7.63
CA ALA A 97 22.43 6.24 -7.17
C ALA A 97 23.59 7.19 -7.50
N GLU A 98 24.30 7.64 -6.47
CA GLU A 98 25.42 8.58 -6.54
C GLU A 98 26.70 7.91 -6.02
N LYS A 99 27.87 8.37 -6.45
CA LYS A 99 29.20 7.76 -6.21
C LYS A 99 29.45 7.14 -4.81
N ASN A 100 28.98 7.79 -3.74
CA ASN A 100 29.24 7.37 -2.36
C ASN A 100 28.20 6.39 -1.80
N ASP A 101 27.11 6.16 -2.54
CA ASP A 101 26.05 5.25 -2.15
C ASP A 101 26.47 3.79 -2.30
N LEU A 102 25.65 2.90 -1.74
CA LEU A 102 25.81 1.46 -1.88
C LEU A 102 24.53 0.84 -2.45
N VAL A 103 24.67 0.09 -3.54
CA VAL A 103 23.56 -0.57 -4.25
C VAL A 103 23.48 -2.03 -3.83
N PHE A 104 22.26 -2.52 -3.60
CA PHE A 104 21.97 -3.89 -3.20
C PHE A 104 21.01 -4.54 -4.19
N HIS A 105 21.24 -5.82 -4.46
CA HIS A 105 20.40 -6.67 -5.29
C HIS A 105 20.65 -8.14 -4.92
N THR A 106 19.88 -9.07 -5.48
CA THR A 106 20.10 -10.52 -5.31
C THR A 106 20.30 -11.19 -6.66
N ASP A 107 20.90 -12.37 -6.72
CA ASP A 107 21.06 -13.10 -7.99
C ASP A 107 19.72 -13.62 -8.55
N MET A 108 18.66 -13.51 -7.77
CA MET A 108 17.35 -14.02 -8.14
C MET A 108 16.53 -12.97 -8.91
N SER A 109 15.86 -13.42 -9.97
CA SER A 109 14.98 -12.54 -10.76
C SER A 109 13.81 -11.98 -9.93
N GLY A 110 13.45 -10.74 -10.20
CA GLY A 110 12.37 -10.04 -9.49
C GLY A 110 12.77 -9.46 -8.13
N SER A 111 14.07 -9.35 -7.85
CA SER A 111 14.60 -8.58 -6.72
C SER A 111 14.51 -7.08 -6.99
N PRO A 112 14.30 -6.24 -5.96
CA PRO A 112 14.41 -4.79 -6.11
C PRO A 112 15.88 -4.37 -6.19
N PHE A 113 16.14 -3.23 -6.85
CA PHE A 113 17.37 -2.48 -6.61
C PHE A 113 17.16 -1.56 -5.42
N VAL A 114 17.99 -1.70 -4.40
CA VAL A 114 17.97 -0.92 -3.16
C VAL A 114 19.25 -0.11 -3.06
N VAL A 115 19.17 1.13 -2.57
CA VAL A 115 20.30 2.05 -2.46
C VAL A 115 20.31 2.67 -1.07
N ILE A 116 21.45 2.58 -0.38
CA ILE A 116 21.74 3.35 0.83
C ILE A 116 22.28 4.71 0.39
N LYS A 117 21.59 5.79 0.76
CA LYS A 117 21.99 7.16 0.43
C LYS A 117 23.05 7.66 1.38
N ASN A 118 24.26 7.90 0.87
CA ASN A 118 25.43 8.34 1.63
C ASN A 118 26.03 9.62 1.03
N LYS A 119 25.29 10.72 1.14
CA LYS A 119 25.69 12.01 0.55
C LYS A 119 27.03 12.54 1.07
N LYS A 120 27.35 12.24 2.34
CA LYS A 120 28.56 12.72 3.01
C LYS A 120 29.79 11.84 2.76
N GLY A 121 29.62 10.65 2.18
CA GLY A 121 30.72 9.70 2.00
C GLY A 121 31.27 9.16 3.32
N GLU A 122 30.42 9.07 4.35
CA GLU A 122 30.77 8.53 5.66
C GLU A 122 30.84 6.99 5.60
N GLU A 123 31.55 6.37 6.54
CA GLU A 123 31.57 4.91 6.63
C GLU A 123 30.18 4.38 7.01
N ILE A 124 29.64 3.47 6.19
CA ILE A 124 28.34 2.86 6.45
C ILE A 124 28.54 1.70 7.42
N SER A 125 27.87 1.77 8.57
CA SER A 125 27.93 0.74 9.60
C SER A 125 27.44 -0.63 9.10
N LYS A 126 27.96 -1.70 9.72
CA LYS A 126 27.51 -3.08 9.44
C LYS A 126 26.01 -3.28 9.72
N SER A 127 25.46 -2.60 10.71
CA SER A 127 24.01 -2.61 11.01
C SER A 127 23.20 -2.07 9.84
N THR A 128 23.56 -0.90 9.32
CA THR A 128 22.86 -0.27 8.20
C THR A 128 22.99 -1.09 6.91
N ILE A 129 24.17 -1.69 6.65
CA ILE A 129 24.37 -2.62 5.53
C ILE A 129 23.47 -3.85 5.66
N ASN A 130 23.44 -4.48 6.83
CA ASN A 130 22.60 -5.65 7.07
C ASN A 130 21.10 -5.32 6.97
N GLU A 131 20.69 -4.15 7.44
CA GLU A 131 19.32 -3.64 7.28
C GLU A 131 18.94 -3.48 5.81
N ALA A 132 19.79 -2.85 4.99
CA ALA A 132 19.54 -2.73 3.55
C ALA A 132 19.51 -4.10 2.85
N ALA A 133 20.36 -5.04 3.27
CA ALA A 133 20.33 -6.41 2.78
C ALA A 133 19.01 -7.11 3.15
N THR A 134 18.57 -7.07 4.42
CA THR A 134 17.27 -7.58 4.86
C THR A 134 16.14 -6.98 4.02
N PHE A 135 16.15 -5.67 3.81
CA PHE A 135 15.14 -4.98 3.03
C PHE A 135 15.07 -5.48 1.57
N THR A 136 16.23 -5.69 0.95
CA THR A 136 16.35 -6.25 -0.41
C THR A 136 15.78 -7.67 -0.47
N ALA A 137 16.16 -8.52 0.49
CA ALA A 137 15.69 -9.91 0.56
C ALA A 137 14.17 -10.00 0.78
N VAL A 138 13.60 -9.18 1.67
CA VAL A 138 12.16 -9.14 1.99
C VAL A 138 11.30 -8.78 0.78
N PHE A 139 11.76 -7.91 -0.10
CA PHE A 139 11.02 -7.49 -1.28
C PHE A 139 11.34 -8.32 -2.53
N SER A 140 12.23 -9.31 -2.42
CA SER A 140 12.49 -10.29 -3.47
C SER A 140 11.42 -11.39 -3.50
N ARG A 141 11.50 -12.30 -4.48
CA ARG A 141 10.60 -13.47 -4.54
C ARG A 141 10.77 -14.44 -3.36
N ALA A 142 11.89 -14.40 -2.65
CA ALA A 142 12.25 -15.38 -1.64
C ALA A 142 11.34 -15.26 -0.41
N TRP A 143 10.94 -14.02 -0.09
CA TRP A 143 9.95 -13.74 0.94
C TRP A 143 8.62 -14.44 0.66
N LYS A 144 8.11 -14.30 -0.57
CA LYS A 144 6.86 -14.95 -0.99
C LYS A 144 6.99 -16.49 -0.99
N GLN A 145 8.20 -17.00 -1.22
CA GLN A 145 8.50 -18.43 -1.21
C GLN A 145 8.72 -19.01 0.19
N GLY A 146 8.69 -18.19 1.24
CA GLY A 146 8.87 -18.69 2.61
C GLY A 146 10.33 -18.96 3.00
N MET A 147 11.31 -18.43 2.26
CA MET A 147 12.73 -18.66 2.54
C MET A 147 13.16 -17.88 3.79
N ALA A 148 13.89 -18.55 4.70
CA ALA A 148 14.37 -17.92 5.93
C ALA A 148 15.46 -16.86 5.67
N THR A 149 16.34 -17.12 4.69
CA THR A 149 17.42 -16.23 4.27
C THR A 149 17.58 -16.27 2.76
N LEU A 150 18.22 -15.25 2.20
CA LEU A 150 18.59 -15.16 0.79
C LEU A 150 19.91 -14.39 0.71
N ALA A 151 20.85 -14.89 -0.08
CA ALA A 151 22.08 -14.17 -0.36
C ALA A 151 21.78 -12.87 -1.12
N VAL A 152 22.23 -11.75 -0.55
CA VAL A 152 22.12 -10.40 -1.13
C VAL A 152 23.53 -9.90 -1.35
N PHE A 153 23.81 -9.31 -2.51
CA PHE A 153 25.09 -8.67 -2.75
C PHE A 153 24.97 -7.14 -2.72
N SER A 154 26.07 -6.48 -2.38
CA SER A 154 26.25 -5.04 -2.58
C SER A 154 27.35 -4.73 -3.59
N VAL A 155 27.18 -3.59 -4.27
CA VAL A 155 28.13 -3.01 -5.22
C VAL A 155 28.06 -1.49 -5.22
N LYS A 156 29.11 -0.85 -5.72
CA LYS A 156 29.11 0.60 -5.97
C LYS A 156 28.26 0.93 -7.20
N PRO A 157 27.68 2.14 -7.28
CA PRO A 157 26.89 2.56 -8.44
C PRO A 157 27.64 2.47 -9.77
N GLU A 158 28.96 2.70 -9.80
CA GLU A 158 29.75 2.60 -11.04
C GLU A 158 29.82 1.18 -11.60
N GLN A 159 29.58 0.18 -10.77
CA GLN A 159 29.59 -1.24 -11.16
C GLN A 159 28.27 -1.67 -11.82
N VAL A 160 27.25 -0.82 -11.80
CA VAL A 160 25.90 -1.13 -12.31
C VAL A 160 25.73 -0.50 -13.70
N SER A 161 25.61 -1.32 -14.74
CA SER A 161 25.54 -0.86 -16.12
C SER A 161 24.33 -1.42 -16.86
N LYS A 162 23.82 -0.65 -17.82
CA LYS A 162 22.71 -1.07 -18.70
C LYS A 162 23.20 -1.58 -20.06
N THR A 163 24.51 -1.62 -20.27
CA THR A 163 25.11 -2.13 -21.50
C THR A 163 25.31 -3.63 -21.34
N PRO A 164 24.59 -4.48 -22.09
CA PRO A 164 24.84 -5.92 -22.09
C PRO A 164 26.21 -6.24 -22.70
N LYS A 165 26.70 -7.46 -22.46
CA LYS A 165 27.83 -7.98 -23.23
C LYS A 165 27.42 -8.17 -24.70
N PRO A 166 28.34 -8.06 -25.66
CA PRO A 166 28.02 -8.31 -27.07
C PRO A 166 27.31 -9.66 -27.26
N GLY A 167 26.13 -9.63 -27.90
CA GLY A 167 25.31 -10.82 -28.15
C GLY A 167 24.24 -11.14 -27.08
N GLU A 168 24.21 -10.43 -25.95
CA GLU A 168 23.20 -10.62 -24.91
C GLU A 168 22.10 -9.54 -24.97
N TYR A 169 20.85 -9.94 -24.66
CA TYR A 169 19.73 -9.01 -24.52
C TYR A 169 19.44 -8.73 -23.04
N LEU A 170 19.40 -7.45 -22.66
CA LEU A 170 19.10 -7.05 -21.29
C LEU A 170 17.62 -6.61 -21.18
N PRO A 171 16.78 -7.31 -20.40
CA PRO A 171 15.39 -6.93 -20.24
C PRO A 171 15.24 -5.62 -19.46
N LYS A 172 14.08 -4.97 -19.60
CA LYS A 172 13.75 -3.73 -18.89
C LYS A 172 13.84 -3.94 -17.37
N GLY A 173 14.51 -3.02 -16.67
CA GLY A 173 14.76 -3.10 -15.23
C GLY A 173 15.90 -4.02 -14.79
N ALA A 174 16.56 -4.72 -15.71
CA ALA A 174 17.78 -5.46 -15.42
C ALA A 174 19.03 -4.60 -15.66
N PHE A 175 20.10 -4.92 -14.94
CA PHE A 175 21.40 -4.29 -15.02
C PHE A 175 22.48 -5.35 -14.96
N MET A 176 23.56 -5.14 -15.69
CA MET A 176 24.79 -5.91 -15.59
C MET A 176 25.63 -5.37 -14.43
N ILE A 177 26.18 -6.28 -13.64
CA ILE A 177 27.07 -5.96 -12.52
C ILE A 177 28.50 -6.35 -12.91
N TYR A 178 29.42 -5.41 -12.77
CA TYR A 178 30.83 -5.61 -13.12
C TYR A 178 31.75 -5.46 -11.90
N GLY A 179 32.85 -6.22 -11.90
CA GLY A 179 33.82 -6.21 -10.79
C GLY A 179 33.37 -7.04 -9.58
N ASN A 180 33.96 -6.75 -8.42
CA ASN A 180 33.75 -7.54 -7.21
C ASN A 180 32.44 -7.20 -6.51
N THR A 181 31.75 -8.23 -6.04
CA THR A 181 30.52 -8.14 -5.23
C THR A 181 30.82 -8.57 -3.80
N THR A 182 30.13 -7.97 -2.83
CA THR A 182 30.18 -8.41 -1.43
C THR A 182 28.85 -9.00 -1.02
N TYR A 183 28.84 -10.25 -0.55
CA TYR A 183 27.63 -10.98 -0.20
C TYR A 183 27.32 -10.92 1.30
N TYR A 184 26.02 -10.90 1.60
CA TYR A 184 25.45 -10.91 2.94
C TYR A 184 24.29 -11.91 2.98
N ASN A 185 24.12 -12.58 4.13
CA ASN A 185 23.02 -13.50 4.38
C ASN A 185 22.14 -12.96 5.52
N PRO A 186 21.30 -11.96 5.24
CA PRO A 186 20.46 -11.34 6.25
C PRO A 186 19.34 -12.29 6.72
N GLU A 187 18.88 -12.07 7.95
CA GLU A 187 17.61 -12.59 8.42
C GLU A 187 16.47 -11.71 7.91
N MET A 188 15.42 -12.32 7.36
CA MET A 188 14.26 -11.61 6.84
C MET A 188 13.29 -11.21 7.96
N LYS A 189 13.69 -10.26 8.81
CA LYS A 189 12.83 -9.68 9.86
C LYS A 189 12.34 -8.30 9.43
N TYR A 190 11.03 -8.14 9.27
CA TYR A 190 10.41 -6.92 8.74
C TYR A 190 9.31 -6.39 9.64
N ALA A 191 9.14 -5.07 9.67
CA ALA A 191 8.07 -4.40 10.40
C ALA A 191 7.57 -3.16 9.65
N ILE A 192 6.38 -2.71 10.04
CA ILE A 192 5.79 -1.45 9.59
C ILE A 192 5.48 -0.60 10.81
N GLY A 193 5.89 0.66 10.81
CA GLY A 193 5.63 1.60 11.89
C GLY A 193 5.35 3.01 11.37
N ILE A 194 5.12 3.94 12.30
CA ILE A 194 4.96 5.36 12.00
C ILE A 194 6.27 6.10 12.33
N TYR A 195 6.83 6.74 11.32
CA TYR A 195 7.99 7.63 11.44
C TYR A 195 7.57 9.04 11.00
N GLN A 196 7.61 10.01 11.91
CA GLN A 196 7.25 11.41 11.63
C GLN A 196 5.92 11.55 10.84
N ASP A 197 4.85 10.92 11.36
CA ASP A 197 3.51 10.88 10.73
C ASP A 197 3.42 10.17 9.38
N LYS A 198 4.48 9.46 8.96
CA LYS A 198 4.53 8.69 7.71
C LYS A 198 4.65 7.20 7.98
N ILE A 199 4.02 6.40 7.14
CA ILE A 199 4.19 4.95 7.19
C ILE A 199 5.58 4.60 6.66
N MET A 200 6.36 3.93 7.51
CA MET A 200 7.67 3.41 7.18
C MET A 200 7.63 1.89 7.30
N GLY A 201 8.00 1.20 6.22
CA GLY A 201 8.19 -0.24 6.22
C GLY A 201 9.67 -0.54 6.06
N GLY A 202 10.24 -1.34 6.95
CA GLY A 202 11.68 -1.60 6.94
C GLY A 202 12.07 -2.81 7.79
N PRO A 203 13.38 -3.10 7.86
CA PRO A 203 13.93 -4.12 8.75
C PRO A 203 13.53 -3.86 10.20
N LEU A 204 13.34 -4.93 10.97
CA LEU A 204 12.84 -4.85 12.34
C LEU A 204 13.70 -3.95 13.25
N SER A 205 15.03 -4.01 13.12
CA SER A 205 15.96 -3.20 13.91
C SER A 205 15.79 -1.70 13.62
N ALA A 206 15.69 -1.32 12.35
CA ALA A 206 15.49 0.06 11.91
C ALA A 206 14.15 0.61 12.40
N VAL A 207 13.07 -0.16 12.23
CA VAL A 207 11.72 0.26 12.64
C VAL A 207 11.62 0.37 14.16
N LYS A 208 12.18 -0.60 14.92
CA LYS A 208 12.20 -0.53 16.40
C LYS A 208 12.92 0.69 16.94
N LYS A 209 13.99 1.14 16.28
CA LYS A 209 14.77 2.30 16.73
C LYS A 209 14.08 3.63 16.38
N ASN A 210 13.40 3.69 15.25
CA ASN A 210 12.85 4.93 14.70
C ASN A 210 11.35 5.14 14.96
N CYS A 211 10.59 4.09 15.29
CA CYS A 211 9.13 4.14 15.47
C CYS A 211 8.74 3.72 16.89
N LYS A 212 7.86 4.49 17.54
CA LYS A 212 7.27 4.14 18.83
C LYS A 212 6.29 2.97 18.70
N ASP A 213 5.39 3.09 17.73
CA ASP A 213 4.39 2.08 17.41
C ASP A 213 4.73 1.37 16.10
N PHE A 214 4.79 0.04 16.15
CA PHE A 214 5.09 -0.79 14.98
C PHE A 214 4.37 -2.14 15.04
N VAL A 215 4.27 -2.79 13.89
CA VAL A 215 3.70 -4.12 13.71
C VAL A 215 4.72 -4.99 12.97
N GLU A 216 5.09 -6.12 13.58
CA GLU A 216 5.96 -7.11 12.94
C GLU A 216 5.19 -7.86 11.84
N ILE A 217 5.83 -8.01 10.68
CA ILE A 217 5.29 -8.70 9.52
C ILE A 217 6.10 -9.97 9.29
N MET A 218 5.40 -11.06 9.03
CA MET A 218 5.98 -12.36 8.72
C MET A 218 5.57 -12.80 7.32
N GLN A 219 6.28 -13.78 6.79
CA GLN A 219 5.91 -14.47 5.55
C GLN A 219 4.58 -15.19 5.74
N GLY A 220 3.74 -15.21 4.71
CA GLY A 220 2.46 -15.90 4.74
C GLY A 220 1.55 -15.57 3.56
N ASN A 221 0.32 -16.08 3.59
CA ASN A 221 -0.59 -16.02 2.43
C ASN A 221 -1.85 -15.18 2.71
N GLN A 222 -1.76 -14.18 3.59
CA GLN A 222 -2.92 -13.30 3.86
C GLN A 222 -3.08 -12.25 2.76
N LYS A 223 -4.32 -11.83 2.52
CA LYS A 223 -4.61 -10.73 1.58
C LYS A 223 -4.02 -9.43 2.12
N LEU A 224 -3.25 -8.73 1.29
CA LEU A 224 -2.60 -7.47 1.67
C LEU A 224 -3.60 -6.41 2.16
N SER A 225 -4.82 -6.39 1.60
CA SER A 225 -5.90 -5.49 2.04
C SER A 225 -6.30 -5.72 3.50
N ASP A 226 -6.31 -6.98 3.94
CA ASP A 226 -6.76 -7.34 5.28
C ASP A 226 -5.65 -7.05 6.28
N ILE A 227 -4.40 -7.35 5.91
CA ILE A 227 -3.20 -6.95 6.67
C ILE A 227 -3.17 -5.43 6.83
N ALA A 228 -3.38 -4.67 5.76
CA ALA A 228 -3.36 -3.20 5.81
C ALA A 228 -4.44 -2.63 6.73
N LYS A 229 -5.66 -3.20 6.72
CA LYS A 229 -6.73 -2.83 7.66
C LYS A 229 -6.35 -3.13 9.12
N LEU A 230 -5.72 -4.27 9.37
CA LEU A 230 -5.25 -4.65 10.71
C LEU A 230 -4.16 -3.71 11.22
N ILE A 231 -3.18 -3.38 10.37
CA ILE A 231 -2.12 -2.42 10.69
C ILE A 231 -2.74 -1.04 10.96
N LYS A 232 -3.64 -0.57 10.08
CA LYS A 232 -4.35 0.70 10.27
C LYS A 232 -5.10 0.75 11.61
N LYS A 233 -5.70 -0.36 12.04
CA LYS A 233 -6.37 -0.44 13.35
C LYS A 233 -5.39 -0.38 14.53
N LYS A 234 -4.19 -0.96 14.39
CA LYS A 234 -3.18 -1.01 15.46
C LYS A 234 -2.39 0.29 15.60
N ILE A 235 -1.87 0.83 14.50
CA ILE A 235 -0.96 1.97 14.50
C ILE A 235 -1.54 3.22 13.84
N GLY A 236 -2.64 3.12 13.11
CA GLY A 236 -3.20 4.24 12.34
C GLY A 236 -2.61 4.40 10.94
N GLY A 237 -2.74 5.60 10.38
CA GLY A 237 -2.20 5.98 9.07
C GLY A 237 -3.08 5.64 7.85
N GLU A 238 -2.53 5.95 6.68
CA GLU A 238 -3.23 5.81 5.40
C GLU A 238 -3.12 4.40 4.83
N LEU A 239 -4.27 3.85 4.42
CA LEU A 239 -4.35 2.49 3.93
C LEU A 239 -3.47 2.27 2.69
N ASP A 240 -3.44 3.23 1.77
CA ASP A 240 -2.64 3.16 0.55
C ASP A 240 -1.14 3.17 0.84
N ASP A 241 -0.70 3.92 1.85
CA ASP A 241 0.72 4.00 2.21
C ASP A 241 1.16 2.74 2.96
N ILE A 242 0.28 2.15 3.78
CA ILE A 242 0.49 0.82 4.38
C ILE A 242 0.61 -0.25 3.29
N LEU A 243 -0.28 -0.25 2.29
CA LEU A 243 -0.22 -1.20 1.19
C LEU A 243 1.08 -1.08 0.39
N ARG A 244 1.59 0.13 0.18
CA ARG A 244 2.87 0.37 -0.50
C ARG A 244 4.08 -0.12 0.29
N ALA A 245 4.00 -0.12 1.62
CA ALA A 245 5.05 -0.59 2.52
C ALA A 245 5.03 -2.11 2.74
N LEU A 246 4.00 -2.83 2.31
CA LEU A 246 3.88 -4.27 2.51
C LEU A 246 4.57 -5.09 1.40
N PRO A 247 5.39 -6.10 1.76
CA PRO A 247 5.87 -7.10 0.81
C PRO A 247 4.74 -8.06 0.42
N ALA A 248 4.76 -8.55 -0.82
CA ALA A 248 3.80 -9.56 -1.27
C ALA A 248 4.08 -10.92 -0.60
N GLY A 249 3.04 -11.67 -0.23
CA GLY A 249 3.23 -12.92 0.53
C GLY A 249 3.51 -12.68 2.01
N SER A 250 2.74 -11.78 2.62
CA SER A 250 2.87 -11.41 4.03
C SER A 250 1.72 -11.91 4.90
N LYS A 251 1.94 -11.89 6.20
CA LYS A 251 0.98 -12.11 7.28
C LYS A 251 1.39 -11.28 8.50
N VAL A 252 0.42 -10.77 9.26
CA VAL A 252 0.71 -10.07 10.53
C VAL A 252 1.15 -11.08 11.58
N LYS A 253 2.25 -10.83 12.28
CA LYS A 253 2.63 -11.61 13.47
C LYS A 253 1.58 -11.39 14.54
N LYS A 254 0.90 -12.46 14.93
CA LYS A 254 -0.16 -12.41 15.94
C LYS A 254 0.42 -12.06 17.30
#